data_AF-A0A957VH26-F1
#
_entry.id   AF-A0A957VH26-F1
#
_cell.length_a   1.000
_cell.length_b   1.000
_cell.length_c   1.000
_cell.angle_alpha   90.00
_cell.angle_beta   90.00
_cell.angle_gamma   90.00
#
_symmetry.space_group_name_H-M   'P 1'
#
loop_
_entity.id
_entity.type
_entity.pdbx_description
1 polymer ?
#
loop_
_entity_poly.entity_id
_entity_poly.type
_entity_poly.pdbx_seq_one_letter_code
_entity_poly.pdbx_strand_id
1 'polypeptide(L)'
;DSFEAFLRPILDTLQTIPFFVYLIPVIILFNVGRIPGIMASVLYALPPGIRLTNLGIRQVSAETLEAAQAFGSTARQMLFKVQLPLALPAIAAGVNQMIMMVLAMVVVAGLVGGGGLGLLAVKGLANPQRDLGVGLEAGLAIVLMAMVLDRITQTWAKNRQIAGQH
;
A
#
# COMPACT_ATOMS: atom_id res chain seq x y z
N ASP A 1 0.82 -8.70 21.77
CA ASP A 1 1.12 -7.27 22.03
C ASP A 1 2.60 -6.91 21.91
N SER A 2 3.55 -7.70 22.42
CA SER A 2 4.99 -7.40 22.30
C SER A 2 5.53 -7.30 20.87
N PHE A 3 5.04 -8.15 19.95
CA PHE A 3 5.43 -8.09 18.54
C PHE A 3 4.94 -6.80 17.85
N GLU A 4 3.72 -6.35 18.17
CA GLU A 4 3.19 -5.10 17.64
C GLU A 4 3.93 -3.89 18.20
N ALA A 5 4.24 -3.89 19.51
CA ALA A 5 5.05 -2.84 20.13
C ALA A 5 6.44 -2.72 19.48
N PHE A 6 7.02 -3.83 19.02
CA PHE A 6 8.27 -3.84 18.26
C PHE A 6 8.10 -3.35 16.80
N LEU A 7 7.03 -3.75 16.12
CA LEU A 7 6.78 -3.35 14.72
C LEU A 7 6.37 -1.88 14.57
N ARG A 8 5.56 -1.33 15.49
CA ARG A 8 5.07 0.05 15.44
C ARG A 8 6.17 1.08 15.14
N PRO A 9 7.29 1.15 15.89
CA PRO A 9 8.34 2.13 15.61
C PRO A 9 8.96 1.96 14.23
N ILE A 10 9.10 0.73 13.71
CA ILE A 10 9.61 0.47 12.36
C ILE A 10 8.64 1.02 11.31
N LEU A 11 7.35 0.72 11.46
CA LEU A 11 6.30 1.20 10.54
C LEU A 11 6.14 2.72 10.58
N ASP A 12 6.27 3.31 11.77
CA ASP A 12 6.25 4.76 11.95
C ASP A 12 7.47 5.41 11.31
N THR A 13 8.65 4.80 11.46
CA THR A 13 9.86 5.24 10.77
C THR A 13 9.63 5.24 9.25
N LEU A 14 9.15 4.13 8.69
CA LEU A 14 8.83 3.98 7.24
C LEU A 14 7.89 5.06 6.69
N GLN A 15 6.99 5.60 7.51
CA GLN A 15 6.06 6.67 7.11
C GLN A 15 6.57 8.09 7.38
N THR A 16 7.46 8.27 8.36
CA THR A 16 7.89 9.60 8.83
C THR A 16 9.20 10.06 8.22
N ILE A 17 10.11 9.13 7.90
CA ILE A 17 11.34 9.47 7.20
C ILE A 17 10.98 9.82 5.74
N PRO A 18 11.48 10.95 5.21
CA PRO A 18 11.28 11.30 3.81
C PRO A 18 11.82 10.20 2.88
N PHE A 19 11.06 9.86 1.83
CA PHE A 19 11.40 8.78 0.93
C PHE A 19 12.79 8.89 0.28
N PHE A 20 13.31 10.11 0.09
CA PHE A 20 14.66 10.35 -0.44
C PHE A 20 15.76 9.77 0.46
N VAL A 21 15.55 9.73 1.78
CA VAL A 21 16.50 9.15 2.73
C VAL A 21 16.58 7.63 2.54
N TYR A 22 15.45 6.96 2.28
CA TYR A 22 15.42 5.53 1.95
C TYR A 22 16.10 5.19 0.63
N LEU A 23 16.07 6.12 -0.32
CA LEU A 23 16.67 5.94 -1.63
C LEU A 23 18.20 5.94 -1.59
N ILE A 24 18.84 6.68 -0.68
CA ILE A 24 20.32 6.77 -0.59
C ILE A 24 20.99 5.39 -0.49
N PRO A 25 20.71 4.56 0.53
CA PRO A 25 21.36 3.25 0.64
C PRO A 25 20.99 2.32 -0.52
N VAL A 26 19.76 2.39 -1.02
CA VAL A 26 19.31 1.53 -2.14
C VAL A 26 20.01 1.92 -3.44
N ILE A 27 20.21 3.21 -3.71
CA ILE A 27 20.96 3.69 -4.87
C ILE A 27 22.43 3.30 -4.77
N ILE A 28 23.04 3.37 -3.58
CA ILE A 28 24.45 2.94 -3.39
C ILE A 28 24.60 1.45 -3.74
N LEU A 29 23.61 0.62 -3.39
CA LEU A 29 23.67 -0.82 -3.61
C LEU A 29 23.26 -1.26 -5.02
N PHE A 30 22.31 -0.55 -5.65
CA PHE A 30 21.66 -0.98 -6.90
C PHE A 30 21.81 0.00 -8.07
N ASN A 31 22.52 1.11 -7.86
CA ASN A 31 22.57 2.27 -8.76
C ASN A 31 21.20 2.90 -9.00
N VAL A 32 21.20 4.08 -9.63
CA VAL A 32 20.00 4.79 -10.07
C VAL A 32 19.27 3.92 -11.11
N GLY A 33 17.95 3.80 -11.00
CA GLY A 33 17.16 3.00 -11.92
C GLY A 33 15.81 2.56 -11.34
N ARG A 34 15.26 1.49 -11.93
CA ARG A 34 13.95 0.96 -11.56
C ARG A 34 13.91 0.33 -10.16
N ILE A 35 14.99 -0.32 -9.74
CA ILE A 35 15.03 -1.03 -8.46
C ILE A 35 14.85 -0.06 -7.27
N PRO A 36 15.61 1.05 -7.14
CA PRO A 36 15.37 2.03 -6.07
C PRO A 36 13.95 2.58 -6.05
N GLY A 37 13.40 2.91 -7.22
CA GLY A 37 12.03 3.43 -7.34
C GLY A 37 10.98 2.44 -6.82
N ILE A 38 11.08 1.16 -7.20
CA ILE A 38 10.15 0.12 -6.70
C ILE A 38 10.31 -0.07 -5.19
N MET A 39 11.54 -0.17 -4.70
CA MET A 39 11.80 -0.38 -3.27
C MET A 39 11.25 0.76 -2.41
N ALA A 40 11.49 2.01 -2.82
CA ALA A 40 10.94 3.17 -2.10
C ALA A 40 9.41 3.16 -2.10
N SER A 41 8.77 2.86 -3.24
CA SER A 41 7.31 2.74 -3.32
C SER A 41 6.74 1.66 -2.42
N VAL A 42 7.36 0.48 -2.38
CA VAL A 42 6.93 -0.63 -1.52
C VAL A 42 7.10 -0.27 -0.05
N LEU A 43 8.28 0.21 0.35
CA LEU A 43 8.57 0.59 1.74
C LEU A 43 7.59 1.66 2.24
N TYR A 44 7.27 2.64 1.39
CA TYR A 44 6.31 3.70 1.71
C TYR A 44 4.87 3.19 1.86
N ALA A 45 4.48 2.21 1.05
CA ALA A 45 3.14 1.64 1.05
C ALA A 45 2.90 0.56 2.14
N LEU A 46 3.94 -0.09 2.67
CA LEU A 46 3.77 -1.18 3.65
C LEU A 46 3.02 -0.79 4.94
N PRO A 47 3.31 0.37 5.58
CA PRO A 47 2.71 0.70 6.87
C PRO A 47 1.18 0.70 6.92
N PRO A 48 0.41 1.36 6.03
CA PRO A 48 -1.05 1.32 6.09
C PRO A 48 -1.61 -0.09 5.90
N GLY A 49 -1.03 -0.91 5.03
CA GLY A 49 -1.47 -2.29 4.81
C GLY A 49 -1.34 -3.14 6.07
N ILE A 50 -0.20 -3.02 6.77
CA ILE A 50 0.04 -3.74 8.02
C ILE A 50 -0.88 -3.24 9.13
N ARG A 51 -1.04 -1.92 9.26
CA ARG A 51 -1.91 -1.31 10.29
C ARG A 51 -3.37 -1.74 10.12
N LEU A 52 -3.92 -1.65 8.91
CA LEU A 52 -5.32 -2.00 8.65
C LEU A 52 -5.58 -3.51 8.76
N THR A 53 -4.62 -4.33 8.38
CA THR A 53 -4.70 -5.79 8.60
C THR A 53 -4.74 -6.12 10.09
N ASN A 54 -3.82 -5.54 10.89
CA ASN A 54 -3.80 -5.75 12.34
C ASN A 54 -5.09 -5.26 13.00
N LEU A 55 -5.55 -4.07 12.61
CA LEU A 55 -6.81 -3.50 13.08
C LEU A 55 -7.99 -4.43 12.78
N GLY A 56 -8.10 -4.92 11.54
CA GLY A 56 -9.17 -5.83 11.13
C GLY A 56 -9.21 -7.12 11.94
N ILE A 57 -8.05 -7.73 12.18
CA ILE A 57 -7.95 -8.98 12.97
C ILE A 57 -8.35 -8.74 14.43
N ARG A 58 -7.96 -7.59 15.01
CA ARG A 58 -8.25 -7.26 16.41
C ARG A 58 -9.68 -6.79 16.65
N GLN A 59 -10.38 -6.31 15.63
CA GLN A 59 -11.76 -5.86 15.72
C GLN A 59 -12.80 -6.98 15.62
N VAL A 60 -12.37 -8.22 15.37
CA VAL A 60 -13.25 -9.40 15.39
C VAL A 60 -13.86 -9.55 16.79
N SER A 61 -15.18 -9.71 16.89
CA SER A 61 -15.87 -9.71 18.19
C SER A 61 -15.43 -10.87 19.07
N ALA A 62 -15.26 -10.57 20.37
CA ALA A 62 -14.89 -11.57 21.37
C ALA A 62 -15.90 -12.73 21.41
N GLU A 63 -17.19 -12.44 21.29
CA GLU A 63 -18.27 -13.43 21.23
C GLU A 63 -18.08 -14.44 20.08
N THR A 64 -17.68 -13.97 18.90
CA THR A 64 -17.41 -14.86 17.75
C THR A 64 -16.19 -15.74 18.00
N LEU A 65 -15.16 -15.20 18.65
CA LEU A 65 -13.96 -15.95 19.00
C LEU A 65 -14.26 -17.00 20.07
N GLU A 66 -14.99 -16.63 21.12
CA GLU A 66 -15.40 -17.53 22.20
C GLU A 66 -16.30 -18.65 21.67
N ALA A 67 -17.25 -18.34 20.78
CA ALA A 67 -18.08 -19.34 20.11
C ALA A 67 -17.23 -20.32 19.30
N ALA A 68 -16.34 -19.82 18.45
CA ALA A 68 -15.45 -20.67 17.65
C ALA A 68 -14.55 -21.54 18.54
N GLN A 69 -14.09 -21.03 19.68
CA GLN A 69 -13.30 -21.78 20.64
C GLN A 69 -14.13 -22.86 21.36
N ALA A 70 -15.38 -22.57 21.71
CA ALA A 70 -16.32 -23.54 22.29
C ALA A 70 -16.62 -24.71 21.34
N PHE A 71 -16.60 -24.46 20.02
CA PHE A 71 -16.69 -25.50 18.99
C PHE A 71 -15.35 -26.24 18.71
N GLY A 72 -14.31 -25.99 19.51
CA GLY A 72 -13.04 -26.71 19.43
C GLY A 72 -12.06 -26.19 18.37
N SER A 73 -12.21 -24.94 17.92
CA SER A 73 -11.31 -24.35 16.93
C SER A 73 -9.88 -24.20 17.48
N THR A 74 -8.91 -24.82 16.79
CA THR A 74 -7.47 -24.59 17.06
C THR A 74 -7.06 -23.18 16.68
N ALA A 75 -5.95 -22.66 17.21
CA ALA A 75 -5.45 -21.32 16.89
C ALA A 75 -5.30 -21.07 15.37
N ARG A 76 -4.89 -22.09 14.60
CA ARG A 76 -4.78 -21.98 13.14
C ARG A 76 -6.16 -21.93 12.47
N GLN A 77 -7.13 -22.72 12.94
CA GLN A 77 -8.50 -22.64 12.43
C GLN A 77 -9.16 -21.32 12.80
N MET A 78 -8.93 -20.81 14.01
CA MET A 78 -9.37 -19.49 14.46
C MET A 78 -8.86 -18.40 13.51
N LEU A 79 -7.55 -18.39 13.22
CA LEU A 79 -6.97 -17.39 12.34
C LEU A 79 -7.53 -17.49 10.92
N PHE A 80 -7.45 -18.66 10.28
CA PHE A 80 -7.76 -18.79 8.86
C PHE A 80 -9.24 -18.92 8.53
N LYS A 81 -10.06 -19.43 9.45
CA LYS A 81 -11.49 -19.66 9.22
C LYS A 81 -12.42 -18.65 9.89
N VAL A 82 -11.93 -17.89 10.87
CA VAL A 82 -12.76 -16.92 11.62
C VAL A 82 -12.18 -15.53 11.46
N GLN A 83 -10.98 -15.28 11.95
CA GLN A 83 -10.41 -13.93 12.00
C GLN A 83 -10.11 -13.36 10.62
N LEU A 84 -9.41 -14.10 9.76
CA LEU A 84 -9.05 -13.61 8.42
C LEU A 84 -10.28 -13.31 7.56
N PRO A 85 -11.28 -14.21 7.43
CA PRO A 85 -12.51 -13.91 6.70
C PRO A 85 -13.23 -12.66 7.19
N LEU A 86 -13.38 -12.50 8.51
CA LEU A 86 -14.05 -11.34 9.11
C LEU A 86 -13.22 -10.05 8.99
N ALA A 87 -11.90 -10.15 8.97
CA ALA A 87 -10.99 -9.03 8.77
C ALA A 87 -10.80 -8.63 7.29
N LEU A 88 -11.30 -9.43 6.33
CA LEU A 88 -11.12 -9.18 4.89
C LEU A 88 -11.51 -7.76 4.44
N PRO A 89 -12.60 -7.13 4.92
CA PRO A 89 -12.93 -5.78 4.51
C PRO A 89 -11.86 -4.75 4.91
N ALA A 90 -11.30 -4.88 6.12
CA ALA A 90 -10.23 -4.01 6.59
C ALA A 90 -8.91 -4.27 5.84
N ILE A 91 -8.59 -5.54 5.56
CA ILE A 91 -7.44 -5.91 4.72
C ILE A 91 -7.60 -5.32 3.32
N ALA A 92 -8.81 -5.39 2.74
CA ALA A 92 -9.10 -4.85 1.42
C ALA A 92 -8.93 -3.32 1.38
N ALA A 93 -9.39 -2.61 2.43
CA ALA A 93 -9.13 -1.18 2.59
C ALA A 93 -7.63 -0.89 2.71
N GLY A 94 -6.88 -1.74 3.42
CA GLY A 94 -5.42 -1.67 3.51
C GLY A 94 -4.74 -1.78 2.16
N VAL A 95 -5.13 -2.78 1.36
CA VAL A 95 -4.63 -2.95 -0.02
C VAL A 95 -4.94 -1.73 -0.88
N ASN A 96 -6.14 -1.14 -0.77
CA ASN A 96 -6.45 0.09 -1.50
C ASN A 96 -5.47 1.22 -1.15
N GLN A 97 -5.21 1.45 0.14
CA GLN A 97 -4.26 2.48 0.56
C GLN A 97 -2.84 2.21 0.05
N MET A 98 -2.39 0.95 0.04
CA MET A 98 -1.09 0.59 -0.52
C MET A 98 -1.01 0.91 -2.01
N ILE A 99 -2.04 0.58 -2.79
CA ILE A 99 -2.08 0.88 -4.24
C ILE A 99 -2.00 2.39 -4.45
N MET A 100 -2.82 3.16 -3.73
CA MET A 100 -2.83 4.63 -3.86
C MET A 100 -1.48 5.23 -3.49
N MET A 101 -0.81 4.74 -2.45
CA MET A 101 0.53 5.20 -2.06
C MET A 101 1.59 4.85 -3.11
N VAL A 102 1.55 3.66 -3.71
CA VAL A 102 2.47 3.28 -4.79
C VAL A 102 2.26 4.17 -6.02
N LEU A 103 1.02 4.49 -6.37
CA LEU A 103 0.72 5.38 -7.50
C LEU A 103 1.21 6.81 -7.24
N ALA A 104 1.05 7.32 -6.02
CA ALA A 104 1.61 8.61 -5.62
C ALA A 104 3.14 8.65 -5.76
N MET A 105 3.81 7.50 -5.61
CA MET A 105 5.26 7.36 -5.74
C MET A 105 5.75 7.19 -7.19
N VAL A 106 4.87 7.16 -8.20
CA VAL A 106 5.27 6.97 -9.61
C VAL A 106 6.20 8.10 -10.09
N VAL A 107 5.88 9.36 -9.78
CA VAL A 107 6.71 10.51 -10.18
C VAL A 107 8.06 10.49 -9.46
N VAL A 108 8.03 10.15 -8.17
CA VAL A 108 9.22 9.98 -7.34
C VAL A 108 10.14 8.89 -7.88
N ALA A 109 9.59 7.73 -8.24
CA ALA A 109 10.34 6.67 -8.87
C ALA A 109 10.94 7.12 -10.21
N GLY A 110 10.23 7.97 -10.96
CA GLY A 110 10.72 8.63 -12.17
C GLY A 110 11.98 9.48 -11.94
N LEU A 111 12.04 10.23 -10.83
CA LEU A 111 13.20 11.08 -10.48
C LEU A 111 14.48 10.26 -10.29
N VAL A 112 14.37 9.03 -9.80
CA VAL A 112 15.51 8.13 -9.59
C VAL A 112 15.74 7.17 -10.76
N GLY A 113 15.26 7.50 -11.96
CA GLY A 113 15.51 6.70 -13.16
C GLY A 113 14.62 5.46 -13.28
N GLY A 114 13.47 5.42 -12.60
CA GLY A 114 12.54 4.30 -12.66
C GLY A 114 11.86 4.09 -14.02
N GLY A 115 11.89 5.12 -14.88
CA GLY A 115 11.29 5.12 -16.20
C GLY A 115 9.77 5.30 -16.18
N GLY A 116 9.11 4.89 -17.27
CA GLY A 116 7.65 4.94 -17.39
C GLY A 116 7.07 6.35 -17.34
N LEU A 117 5.79 6.44 -16.94
CA LEU A 117 5.05 7.71 -16.85
C LEU A 117 5.68 8.69 -15.86
N GLY A 118 6.25 8.19 -14.77
CA GLY A 118 6.95 9.02 -13.79
C GLY A 118 8.12 9.79 -14.41
N LEU A 119 8.94 9.14 -15.23
CA LEU A 119 10.04 9.80 -15.92
C LEU A 119 9.53 10.85 -16.93
N LEU A 120 8.45 10.56 -17.64
CA LEU A 120 7.86 11.52 -18.59
C LEU A 120 7.29 12.75 -17.88
N ALA A 121 6.62 12.56 -16.74
CA ALA A 121 6.15 13.65 -15.90
C ALA A 121 7.33 14.51 -15.40
N VAL A 122 8.41 13.88 -14.93
CA VAL A 122 9.64 14.56 -14.52
C VAL A 122 10.29 15.34 -15.66
N LYS A 123 10.34 14.77 -16.88
CA LYS A 123 10.89 15.46 -18.06
C LYS A 123 10.13 16.74 -18.38
N GLY A 124 8.80 16.69 -18.37
CA GLY A 124 7.98 17.88 -18.63
C GLY A 124 8.11 18.95 -17.54
N LEU A 125 8.33 18.55 -16.29
CA LEU A 125 8.65 19.48 -15.19
C LEU A 125 10.06 20.08 -15.31
N ALA A 126 11.03 19.29 -15.75
CA ALA A 126 12.42 19.71 -15.86
C ALA A 126 12.67 20.63 -17.08
N ASN A 127 11.96 20.41 -18.19
CA ASN A 127 12.11 21.20 -19.42
C ASN A 127 10.77 21.73 -19.97
N PRO A 128 10.06 22.61 -19.24
CA PRO A 128 8.70 23.03 -19.64
C PRO A 128 8.63 23.71 -21.01
N GLN A 129 9.69 24.37 -21.47
CA GLN A 129 9.68 25.03 -22.78
C GLN A 129 9.62 24.04 -23.96
N ARG A 130 9.99 22.78 -23.75
CA ARG A 130 10.06 21.75 -24.80
C ARG A 130 9.12 20.58 -24.56
N ASP A 131 9.03 20.14 -23.31
CA ASP A 131 8.43 18.86 -22.93
C ASP A 131 7.17 19.01 -22.09
N LEU A 132 6.60 20.22 -21.95
CA LEU A 132 5.40 20.45 -21.16
C LEU A 132 4.23 19.56 -21.60
N GLY A 133 4.02 19.41 -22.91
CA GLY A 133 2.98 18.52 -23.45
C GLY A 133 3.14 17.08 -22.97
N VAL A 134 4.35 16.53 -23.04
CA VAL A 134 4.68 15.18 -22.56
C VAL A 134 4.45 15.04 -21.06
N GLY A 135 4.82 16.07 -20.28
CA GLY A 135 4.57 16.09 -18.83
C GLY A 135 3.08 16.10 -18.48
N LEU A 136 2.28 16.90 -19.20
CA LEU A 136 0.84 16.97 -19.02
C LEU A 136 0.15 15.65 -19.39
N GLU A 137 0.50 15.06 -20.53
CA GLU A 137 -0.01 13.76 -20.96
C GLU A 137 0.31 12.67 -19.94
N ALA A 138 1.56 12.64 -19.44
CA ALA A 138 1.97 11.68 -18.42
C ALA A 138 1.22 11.89 -17.10
N GLY A 139 1.06 13.15 -16.65
CA GLY A 139 0.30 13.48 -15.46
C GLY A 139 -1.17 13.05 -15.56
N LEU A 140 -1.82 13.35 -16.69
CA LEU A 140 -3.20 12.93 -16.96
C LEU A 140 -3.32 11.40 -16.99
N ALA A 141 -2.38 10.69 -17.62
CA ALA A 141 -2.36 9.23 -17.64
C ALA A 141 -2.24 8.63 -16.23
N ILE A 142 -1.38 9.19 -15.37
CA ILE A 142 -1.23 8.75 -13.98
C ILE A 142 -2.53 8.98 -13.19
N VAL A 143 -3.14 10.15 -13.34
CA VAL A 143 -4.41 10.49 -12.65
C VAL A 143 -5.55 9.56 -13.08
N LEU A 144 -5.71 9.33 -14.38
CA LEU A 144 -6.73 8.43 -14.91
C LEU A 144 -6.51 7.00 -14.41
N MET A 145 -5.25 6.53 -14.37
CA MET A 145 -4.92 5.22 -13.82
C MET A 145 -5.27 5.12 -12.34
N ALA A 146 -4.99 6.16 -11.54
CA ALA A 146 -5.37 6.22 -10.13
C ALA A 146 -6.89 6.18 -9.94
N MET A 147 -7.65 6.94 -10.72
CA MET A 147 -9.12 6.92 -10.66
C MET A 147 -9.70 5.55 -11.01
N VAL A 148 -9.17 4.88 -12.04
CA VAL A 148 -9.61 3.55 -12.45
C VAL A 148 -9.29 2.52 -11.37
N LEU A 149 -8.06 2.52 -10.85
CA LEU A 149 -7.63 1.60 -9.80
C LEU A 149 -8.42 1.80 -8.51
N ASP A 150 -8.60 3.04 -8.07
CA ASP A 150 -9.39 3.37 -6.88
C ASP A 150 -10.83 2.85 -7.02
N ARG A 151 -11.46 3.06 -8.18
CA ARG A 151 -12.82 2.56 -8.42
C ARG A 151 -12.93 1.03 -8.41
N ILE A 152 -11.96 0.34 -9.02
CA ILE A 152 -11.89 -1.13 -9.01
C ILE A 152 -11.71 -1.63 -7.58
N THR A 153 -10.77 -1.06 -6.82
CA THR A 153 -10.45 -1.54 -5.48
C THR A 153 -11.54 -1.19 -4.48
N GLN A 154 -12.21 -0.05 -4.58
CA GLN A 154 -13.38 0.27 -3.76
C GLN A 154 -14.54 -0.69 -4.02
N THR A 155 -14.80 -1.03 -5.29
CA THR A 155 -15.85 -2.01 -5.64
C THR A 155 -15.52 -3.39 -5.04
N TRP A 156 -14.27 -3.81 -5.14
CA TRP A 156 -13.79 -5.06 -4.54
C TRP A 156 -13.91 -5.05 -3.01
N ALA A 157 -13.50 -3.96 -2.35
CA ALA A 157 -13.61 -3.81 -0.90
C ALA A 157 -15.07 -3.81 -0.42
N LYS A 158 -15.97 -3.12 -1.14
CA LYS A 158 -17.40 -3.09 -0.83
C LYS A 158 -18.04 -4.48 -0.95
N ASN A 159 -17.69 -5.25 -1.99
CA ASN A 159 -18.18 -6.62 -2.15
C ASN A 159 -17.72 -7.53 -1.01
N ARG A 160 -16.50 -7.34 -0.49
CA ARG A 160 -15.98 -8.09 0.67
C ARG A 160 -16.66 -7.71 1.97
N GLN A 161 -17.04 -6.44 2.13
CA GLN A 161 -17.80 -5.97 3.28
C GLN A 161 -19.20 -6.58 3.34
N ILE A 162 -19.87 -6.73 2.18
CA ILE A 162 -21.16 -7.41 2.08
C ILE A 162 -21.02 -8.91 2.38
N ALA A 163 -19.97 -9.56 1.86
CA ALA A 163 -19.74 -10.99 2.07
C ALA A 163 -19.40 -11.36 3.53
N GLY A 164 -18.83 -10.44 4.32
CA GLY A 164 -18.52 -10.68 5.74
C GLY A 164 -19.70 -10.44 6.70
N GLN A 165 -20.84 -9.95 6.19
CA GLN A 165 -22.07 -9.75 6.97
C GLN A 165 -23.03 -10.95 6.90
N HIS A 166 -22.71 -11.96 6.09
CA HIS A 166 -23.45 -13.21 5.89
C HIS A 166 -22.62 -14.39 6.38
#